data_AF-A0A8S1HY38-F1
#
_entry.id   AF-A0A8S1HY38-F1
#
_cell.length_a   1.000
_cell.length_b   1.000
_cell.length_c   1.000
_cell.angle_alpha   90.00
_cell.angle_beta   90.00
_cell.angle_gamma   90.00
#
_symmetry.space_group_name_H-M   'P 1'
#
loop_
_entity.id
_entity.type
_entity.pdbx_description
1 polymer ?
#
loop_
_entity_poly.entity_id
_entity_poly.type
_entity_poly.pdbx_seq_one_letter_code
_entity_poly.pdbx_strand_id
1 'polypeptide(L)'
;MLVRCLLAAALISLVQAKCEDGVDNVIKFSDSTKGKGKVLFKDIEVTTYDDKKKPVCTKSGKALFSLPGHFKLHKGTVEVVEPLTDEPELKLALNVEKDSWMIGVVCENGKSKNQFVPDQLCQYDLCKLAPRVCDLAKLKTGQPIDLTAFVGKDPIDIGALPIPQLGGDWKIGAKIVQNGKTLAGLQLGNGRQWLSIDSKEGAGGAMDFTKLPGQPSFDHGELKRSIAHQLMMRLLIFIITLISLSSVSSQENHKGNIVVDVFHRIQAFFTFICTRCEEVIAMADEAIDNESLRRDADQLCDSSIHQENLQKFCKDVG
;
A
#
# COMPACT_ATOMS: atom_id res chain seq x y z
N MET A 1 -32.48 50.60 -8.82
CA MET A 1 -32.45 49.71 -7.63
C MET A 1 -32.05 48.27 -7.95
N LEU A 2 -32.37 47.69 -9.11
CA LEU A 2 -31.99 46.30 -9.47
C LEU A 2 -30.48 46.03 -9.63
N VAL A 3 -29.67 47.02 -10.03
CA VAL A 3 -28.22 46.82 -10.28
C VAL A 3 -27.41 46.63 -8.98
N ARG A 4 -27.92 47.09 -7.84
CA ARG A 4 -27.23 46.95 -6.54
C ARG A 4 -27.43 45.57 -5.87
N CYS A 5 -28.44 44.80 -6.30
CA CYS A 5 -28.63 43.42 -5.80
C CYS A 5 -27.77 42.39 -6.55
N LEU A 6 -27.36 42.67 -7.79
CA LEU A 6 -26.51 41.77 -8.58
C LEU A 6 -25.04 41.74 -8.13
N LEU A 7 -24.55 42.81 -7.49
CA LEU A 7 -23.18 42.85 -6.96
C LEU A 7 -23.02 42.13 -5.60
N ALA A 8 -24.10 41.90 -4.85
CA ALA A 8 -24.05 41.17 -3.59
C ALA A 8 -24.03 39.63 -3.79
N ALA A 9 -24.46 39.14 -4.95
CA ALA A 9 -24.43 37.70 -5.27
C ALA A 9 -23.06 37.23 -5.82
N ALA A 10 -22.15 38.16 -6.18
CA ALA A 10 -20.83 37.85 -6.72
C ALA A 10 -19.73 37.66 -5.66
N LEU A 11 -20.08 37.80 -4.37
CA LEU A 11 -19.16 37.66 -3.23
C LEU A 11 -19.47 36.43 -2.37
N ILE A 12 -20.08 35.39 -2.94
CA ILE A 12 -19.93 34.04 -2.38
C ILE A 12 -18.53 33.58 -2.79
N SER A 13 -17.52 34.18 -2.16
CA SER A 13 -16.15 33.72 -2.22
C SER A 13 -16.17 32.22 -1.98
N LEU A 14 -15.67 31.47 -2.96
CA LEU A 14 -15.25 30.08 -2.80
C LEU A 14 -14.26 30.06 -1.64
N VAL A 15 -14.78 29.90 -0.42
CA VAL A 15 -13.98 29.48 0.72
C VAL A 15 -13.62 28.04 0.41
N GLN A 16 -12.58 27.85 -0.42
CA GLN A 16 -11.89 26.59 -0.47
C GLN A 16 -11.41 26.37 0.97
N ALA A 17 -11.99 25.37 1.64
CA ALA A 17 -11.58 24.99 2.98
C ALA A 17 -10.06 24.81 2.94
N LYS A 18 -9.35 25.70 3.63
CA LYS A 18 -7.89 25.67 3.68
C LYS A 18 -7.53 24.41 4.46
N CYS A 19 -6.79 23.50 3.84
CA CYS A 19 -6.26 22.31 4.50
C CYS A 19 -5.23 22.73 5.55
N GLU A 20 -5.58 22.66 6.83
CA GLU A 20 -4.70 23.01 7.94
C GLU A 20 -3.83 21.81 8.35
N ASP A 21 -2.52 22.04 8.48
CA ASP A 21 -1.55 21.00 8.80
C ASP A 21 -1.70 20.49 10.24
N GLY A 22 -1.70 19.18 10.41
CA GLY A 22 -1.93 18.53 11.70
C GLY A 22 -3.39 18.54 12.16
N VAL A 23 -4.31 19.08 11.36
CA VAL A 23 -5.75 19.14 11.67
C VAL A 23 -6.56 18.41 10.60
N ASP A 24 -6.50 18.90 9.35
CA ASP A 24 -7.34 18.39 8.26
C ASP A 24 -6.65 17.28 7.46
N ASN A 25 -5.32 17.34 7.33
CA ASN A 25 -4.51 16.33 6.64
C ASN A 25 -4.16 15.12 7.52
N VAL A 26 -4.96 14.84 8.56
CA VAL A 26 -4.70 13.76 9.53
C VAL A 26 -5.52 12.52 9.20
N ILE A 27 -4.82 11.42 9.03
CA ILE A 27 -5.36 10.06 8.92
C ILE A 27 -5.27 9.40 10.29
N LYS A 28 -6.41 8.95 10.82
CA LYS A 28 -6.47 8.27 12.12
C LYS A 28 -6.56 6.77 11.93
N PHE A 29 -5.85 6.02 12.76
CA PHE A 29 -5.97 4.57 12.84
C PHE A 29 -6.47 4.16 14.22
N SER A 30 -7.30 3.11 14.26
CA SER A 30 -7.78 2.51 15.51
C SER A 30 -7.31 1.08 15.67
N ASP A 31 -7.23 0.66 16.92
CA ASP A 31 -7.09 -0.75 17.26
C ASP A 31 -8.35 -1.54 16.85
N SER A 32 -8.15 -2.46 15.93
CA SER A 32 -9.22 -3.35 15.44
C SER A 32 -9.58 -4.46 16.44
N THR A 33 -8.75 -4.70 17.46
CA THR A 33 -9.02 -5.72 18.50
C THR A 33 -9.95 -5.22 19.60
N LYS A 34 -10.29 -3.92 19.60
CA LYS A 34 -11.17 -3.27 20.59
C LYS A 34 -10.65 -3.44 22.03
N GLY A 35 -9.34 -3.31 22.21
CA GLY A 35 -8.67 -3.42 23.51
C GLY A 35 -8.45 -4.85 23.99
N LYS A 36 -8.69 -5.86 23.15
CA LYS A 36 -8.57 -7.29 23.53
C LYS A 36 -7.31 -7.96 22.97
N GLY A 37 -6.52 -7.26 22.16
CA GLY A 37 -5.26 -7.73 21.64
C GLY A 37 -4.18 -7.83 22.70
N LYS A 38 -3.16 -8.64 22.42
CA LYS A 38 -1.89 -8.69 23.17
C LYS A 38 -1.04 -7.46 22.92
N VAL A 39 -1.14 -6.87 21.73
CA VAL A 39 -0.53 -5.58 21.38
C VAL A 39 -1.64 -4.61 21.03
N LEU A 40 -1.64 -3.46 21.70
CA LEU A 40 -2.64 -2.42 21.57
C LEU A 40 -2.02 -1.17 20.96
N PHE A 41 -2.69 -0.61 19.95
CA PHE A 41 -2.34 0.66 19.33
C PHE A 41 -3.33 1.73 19.77
N LYS A 42 -2.84 2.89 20.23
CA LYS A 42 -3.70 3.98 20.71
C LYS A 42 -3.32 5.29 20.06
N ASP A 43 -4.34 6.06 19.66
CA ASP A 43 -4.22 7.41 19.09
C ASP A 43 -3.21 7.54 17.95
N ILE A 44 -3.18 6.56 17.05
CA ILE A 44 -2.28 6.59 15.89
C ILE A 44 -2.82 7.59 14.87
N GLU A 45 -2.06 8.63 14.60
CA GLU A 45 -2.40 9.70 13.66
C GLU A 45 -1.24 9.96 12.71
N VAL A 46 -1.50 9.93 11.41
CA VAL A 46 -0.53 10.17 10.36
C VAL A 46 -0.95 11.38 9.55
N THR A 47 -0.05 12.33 9.35
CA THR A 47 -0.27 13.49 8.50
C THR A 47 0.23 13.21 7.09
N THR A 48 -0.50 13.70 6.08
CA THR A 48 -0.14 13.53 4.66
C THR A 48 0.21 14.84 3.98
N TYR A 49 1.14 14.74 3.04
CA TYR A 49 1.69 15.87 2.29
C TYR A 49 1.91 15.50 0.81
N ASP A 50 1.96 16.51 -0.05
CA ASP A 50 2.28 16.36 -1.47
C ASP A 50 3.80 16.20 -1.68
N ASP A 51 4.21 16.14 -2.94
CA ASP A 51 5.61 16.12 -3.39
C ASP A 51 6.41 17.34 -2.94
N LYS A 52 5.75 18.45 -2.58
CA LYS A 52 6.34 19.70 -2.10
C LYS A 52 6.23 19.84 -0.58
N LYS A 53 5.88 18.76 0.14
CA LYS A 53 5.70 18.72 1.60
C LYS A 53 4.60 19.68 2.11
N LYS A 54 3.60 19.99 1.28
CA LYS A 54 2.43 20.78 1.69
C LYS A 54 1.28 19.87 2.12
N PRO A 55 0.49 20.23 3.14
CA PRO A 55 -0.62 19.41 3.59
C PRO A 55 -1.65 19.25 2.47
N VAL A 56 -2.19 18.03 2.31
CA VAL A 56 -3.12 17.70 1.23
C VAL A 56 -4.44 17.19 1.77
N CYS A 57 -5.52 17.80 1.28
CA CYS A 57 -6.88 17.40 1.56
C CYS A 57 -7.67 17.28 0.26
N THR A 58 -8.70 16.44 0.28
CA THR A 58 -9.76 16.42 -0.72
C THR A 58 -10.51 17.75 -0.73
N LYS A 59 -11.31 18.00 -1.78
CA LYS A 59 -12.20 19.17 -1.84
C LYS A 59 -13.19 19.25 -0.67
N SER A 60 -13.47 18.11 -0.04
CA SER A 60 -14.34 18.00 1.15
C SER A 60 -13.63 18.28 2.48
N GLY A 61 -12.33 18.60 2.46
CA GLY A 61 -11.53 18.86 3.66
C GLY A 61 -10.98 17.61 4.34
N LYS A 62 -11.23 16.40 3.82
CA LYS A 62 -10.65 15.16 4.37
C LYS A 62 -9.21 14.97 3.91
N ALA A 63 -8.35 14.41 4.76
CA ALA A 63 -6.99 14.02 4.42
C ALA A 63 -6.94 13.22 3.10
N LEU A 64 -5.97 13.58 2.25
CA LEU A 64 -5.71 12.93 0.96
C LEU A 64 -4.28 12.40 0.95
N PHE A 65 -4.11 11.14 0.55
CA PHE A 65 -2.80 10.55 0.35
C PHE A 65 -2.37 10.76 -1.11
N SER A 66 -1.33 11.57 -1.36
CA SER A 66 -0.88 11.90 -2.72
C SER A 66 0.34 11.06 -3.12
N LEU A 67 0.37 10.63 -4.39
CA LEU A 67 1.46 9.90 -5.01
C LEU A 67 1.91 10.66 -6.27
N PRO A 68 3.17 11.13 -6.34
CA PRO A 68 4.16 11.19 -5.25
C PRO A 68 3.73 12.09 -4.09
N GLY A 69 4.23 11.79 -2.88
CA GLY A 69 3.94 12.56 -1.69
C GLY A 69 4.73 12.10 -0.46
N HIS A 70 4.44 12.72 0.68
CA HIS A 70 5.08 12.40 1.95
C HIS A 70 4.06 12.13 3.04
N PHE A 71 4.48 11.44 4.10
CA PHE A 71 3.68 11.28 5.31
C PHE A 71 4.54 11.42 6.56
N LYS A 72 3.90 11.71 7.69
CA LYS A 72 4.58 11.81 8.98
C LYS A 72 3.70 11.24 10.09
N LEU A 73 4.28 10.42 10.95
CA LEU A 73 3.61 10.02 12.19
C LEU A 73 3.48 11.24 13.09
N HIS A 74 2.26 11.68 13.33
CA HIS A 74 1.93 12.86 14.12
C HIS A 74 1.76 12.50 15.59
N LYS A 75 1.05 11.39 15.86
CA LYS A 75 0.79 10.89 17.21
C LYS A 75 0.67 9.37 17.16
N GLY A 76 0.98 8.69 18.27
CA GLY A 76 0.63 7.29 18.44
C GLY A 76 1.36 6.63 19.59
N THR A 77 0.72 5.68 20.24
CA THR A 77 1.36 4.83 21.23
C THR A 77 1.10 3.36 20.95
N VAL A 78 2.04 2.51 21.35
CA VAL A 78 1.90 1.06 21.32
C VAL A 78 2.13 0.48 22.70
N GLU A 79 1.34 -0.52 23.07
CA GLU A 79 1.45 -1.22 24.35
C GLU A 79 1.41 -2.73 24.11
N VAL A 80 2.46 -3.44 24.51
CA VAL A 80 2.51 -4.90 24.53
C VAL A 80 2.03 -5.36 25.92
N VAL A 81 0.73 -5.63 26.02
CA VAL A 81 0.05 -6.08 27.24
C VAL A 81 0.53 -7.49 27.61
N GLU A 82 0.66 -8.34 26.60
CA GLU A 82 1.18 -9.70 26.71
C GLU A 82 2.27 -9.94 25.65
N PRO A 83 3.44 -10.46 26.04
CA PRO A 83 4.46 -10.90 25.10
C PRO A 83 3.90 -11.85 24.02
N LEU A 84 4.34 -11.65 22.79
CA LEU A 84 4.15 -12.63 21.73
C LEU A 84 5.09 -13.83 21.96
N THR A 85 4.65 -15.04 21.63
CA THR A 85 5.48 -16.25 21.79
C THR A 85 6.45 -16.41 20.62
N ASP A 86 7.56 -17.14 20.85
CA ASP A 86 8.57 -17.49 19.84
C ASP A 86 8.08 -18.50 18.78
N GLU A 87 6.78 -18.72 18.69
CA GLU A 87 6.22 -19.66 17.72
C GLU A 87 6.40 -19.14 16.29
N PRO A 88 6.65 -20.05 15.34
CA PRO A 88 7.44 -19.75 14.13
C PRO A 88 6.78 -18.82 13.11
N GLU A 89 5.50 -18.45 13.26
CA GLU A 89 4.80 -17.70 12.22
C GLU A 89 3.88 -16.61 12.79
N LEU A 90 4.49 -15.46 13.13
CA LEU A 90 3.74 -14.21 13.29
C LEU A 90 3.35 -13.67 11.91
N LYS A 91 2.09 -13.86 11.55
CA LYS A 91 1.54 -13.47 10.24
C LYS A 91 0.94 -12.07 10.32
N LEU A 92 1.41 -11.17 9.47
CA LEU A 92 0.76 -9.91 9.19
C LEU A 92 -0.30 -10.15 8.10
N ALA A 93 -1.57 -10.19 8.49
CA ALA A 93 -2.71 -10.46 7.62
C ALA A 93 -3.46 -9.17 7.28
N LEU A 94 -3.59 -8.87 5.99
CA LEU A 94 -4.21 -7.64 5.51
C LEU A 94 -5.70 -7.73 5.26
N ASN A 95 -6.35 -6.58 5.38
CA ASN A 95 -7.72 -6.31 4.95
C ASN A 95 -7.67 -5.04 4.08
N VAL A 96 -7.94 -5.20 2.79
CA VAL A 96 -7.85 -4.11 1.81
C VAL A 96 -9.07 -4.18 0.90
N GLU A 97 -9.79 -3.07 0.78
CA GLU A 97 -10.99 -2.95 -0.05
C GLU A 97 -10.94 -1.61 -0.78
N LYS A 98 -11.25 -1.61 -2.07
CA LYS A 98 -11.39 -0.40 -2.88
C LYS A 98 -12.87 -0.07 -3.05
N ASP A 99 -13.24 1.20 -2.97
CA ASP A 99 -14.58 1.67 -3.32
C ASP A 99 -14.74 1.68 -4.85
N SER A 100 -14.91 0.48 -5.41
CA SER A 100 -15.04 0.26 -6.84
C SER A 100 -15.80 -1.02 -7.06
N TRP A 101 -16.87 -0.93 -7.86
CA TRP A 101 -17.69 -2.08 -8.24
C TRP A 101 -16.88 -3.18 -8.95
N MET A 102 -15.79 -2.82 -9.63
CA MET A 102 -14.96 -3.74 -10.39
C MET A 102 -13.87 -4.39 -9.53
N ILE A 103 -13.29 -3.65 -8.57
CA ILE A 103 -12.15 -4.13 -7.77
C ILE A 103 -12.61 -4.71 -6.42
N GLY A 104 -13.49 -4.00 -5.71
CA GLY A 104 -14.07 -4.43 -4.44
C GLY A 104 -13.05 -4.83 -3.38
N VAL A 105 -13.32 -5.96 -2.70
CA VAL A 105 -12.44 -6.53 -1.67
C VAL A 105 -11.21 -7.16 -2.33
N VAL A 106 -10.04 -6.70 -1.93
CA VAL A 106 -8.75 -7.17 -2.46
C VAL A 106 -8.13 -8.20 -1.52
N CYS A 107 -8.05 -7.88 -0.22
CA CYS A 107 -7.64 -8.81 0.81
C CYS A 107 -8.67 -8.89 1.92
N GLU A 108 -8.89 -10.10 2.43
CA GLU A 108 -9.69 -10.35 3.61
C GLU A 108 -8.95 -11.34 4.53
N ASN A 109 -8.61 -10.88 5.73
CA ASN A 109 -7.89 -11.65 6.74
C ASN A 109 -6.63 -12.36 6.21
N GLY A 110 -5.86 -11.65 5.38
CA GLY A 110 -4.63 -12.16 4.82
C GLY A 110 -4.79 -13.08 3.61
N LYS A 111 -6.01 -13.28 3.11
CA LYS A 111 -6.26 -14.02 1.88
C LYS A 111 -6.72 -13.07 0.79
N SER A 112 -6.27 -13.32 -0.44
CA SER A 112 -6.76 -12.59 -1.59
C SER A 112 -8.20 -12.96 -1.89
N LYS A 113 -8.99 -11.95 -2.22
CA LYS A 113 -10.34 -12.08 -2.78
C LYS A 113 -10.42 -11.64 -4.23
N ASN A 114 -9.28 -11.26 -4.79
CA ASN A 114 -9.18 -10.68 -6.12
C ASN A 114 -8.22 -11.52 -6.98
N GLN A 115 -8.69 -11.96 -8.15
CA GLN A 115 -7.93 -12.82 -9.07
C GLN A 115 -6.63 -12.21 -9.63
N PHE A 116 -6.42 -10.91 -9.44
CA PHE A 116 -5.23 -10.18 -9.85
C PHE A 116 -4.23 -9.99 -8.71
N VAL A 117 -4.54 -10.47 -7.50
CA VAL A 117 -3.70 -10.36 -6.32
C VAL A 117 -3.39 -11.76 -5.78
N PRO A 118 -2.13 -12.21 -5.81
CA PRO A 118 -1.74 -13.43 -5.11
C PRO A 118 -1.92 -13.35 -3.59
N ASP A 119 -2.23 -14.48 -2.94
CA ASP A 119 -2.38 -14.59 -1.48
C ASP A 119 -1.13 -14.15 -0.71
N GLN A 120 0.05 -14.37 -1.28
CA GLN A 120 1.35 -13.96 -0.75
C GLN A 120 1.44 -12.45 -0.52
N LEU A 121 0.56 -11.66 -1.15
CA LEU A 121 0.51 -10.21 -0.98
C LEU A 121 -0.44 -9.76 0.09
N CYS A 122 -1.38 -10.61 0.48
CA CYS A 122 -2.31 -10.31 1.56
C CYS A 122 -1.72 -10.74 2.91
N GLN A 123 -0.71 -11.61 2.93
CA GLN A 123 -0.11 -12.12 4.16
C GLN A 123 1.40 -12.14 4.11
N TYR A 124 2.03 -11.63 5.18
CA TYR A 124 3.49 -11.60 5.31
C TYR A 124 3.92 -12.18 6.64
N ASP A 125 5.16 -12.62 6.70
CA ASP A 125 5.83 -12.96 7.95
C ASP A 125 6.37 -11.67 8.57
N LEU A 126 5.77 -11.27 9.70
CA LEU A 126 6.13 -10.02 10.39
C LEU A 126 7.59 -10.01 10.81
N CYS A 127 8.12 -11.16 11.26
CA CYS A 127 9.48 -11.23 11.81
C CYS A 127 10.54 -11.24 10.72
N LYS A 128 10.25 -11.81 9.53
CA LYS A 128 11.14 -11.66 8.37
C LYS A 128 11.19 -10.24 7.85
N LEU A 129 10.06 -9.55 7.95
CA LEU A 129 9.86 -8.25 7.34
C LEU A 129 10.31 -7.10 8.24
N ALA A 130 10.12 -7.26 9.54
CA ALA A 130 10.57 -6.33 10.55
C ALA A 130 11.08 -7.09 11.80
N PRO A 131 12.31 -7.63 11.76
CA PRO A 131 12.87 -8.42 12.87
C PRO A 131 12.80 -7.68 14.21
N ARG A 132 13.10 -6.38 14.22
CA ARG A 132 13.10 -5.58 15.46
C ARG A 132 11.71 -5.41 16.07
N VAL A 133 10.67 -5.30 15.24
CA VAL A 133 9.28 -5.29 15.72
C VAL A 133 8.98 -6.56 16.46
N CYS A 134 9.37 -7.66 15.85
CA CYS A 134 9.12 -8.97 16.39
C CYS A 134 9.83 -9.10 17.75
N ASP A 135 11.06 -8.60 17.87
CA ASP A 135 11.77 -8.56 19.15
C ASP A 135 11.07 -7.69 20.20
N LEU A 136 10.60 -6.49 19.84
CA LEU A 136 9.87 -5.62 20.77
C LEU A 136 8.54 -6.26 21.20
N ALA A 137 7.81 -6.87 20.27
CA ALA A 137 6.53 -7.50 20.55
C ALA A 137 6.65 -8.72 21.49
N LYS A 138 7.85 -9.29 21.62
CA LYS A 138 8.18 -10.34 22.61
C LYS A 138 8.46 -9.78 24.01
N LEU A 139 8.56 -8.46 24.16
CA LEU A 139 8.82 -7.81 25.44
C LEU A 139 7.53 -7.15 25.95
N LYS A 140 7.15 -7.48 27.18
CA LYS A 140 6.03 -6.79 27.84
C LYS A 140 6.42 -5.34 28.10
N THR A 141 5.58 -4.42 27.65
CA THR A 141 5.78 -2.99 27.96
C THR A 141 5.08 -2.67 29.27
N GLY A 142 5.79 -2.11 30.25
CA GLY A 142 5.19 -1.69 31.52
C GLY A 142 4.23 -0.50 31.37
N GLN A 143 4.39 0.29 30.30
CA GLN A 143 3.56 1.45 29.95
C GLN A 143 3.50 1.61 28.42
N PRO A 144 2.50 2.32 27.87
CA PRO A 144 2.45 2.64 26.45
C PRO A 144 3.71 3.39 26.00
N ILE A 145 4.31 2.93 24.90
CA ILE A 145 5.48 3.53 24.29
C ILE A 145 5.02 4.54 23.24
N ASP A 146 5.51 5.77 23.31
CA ASP A 146 5.29 6.80 22.31
C ASP A 146 6.04 6.47 21.01
N LEU A 147 5.28 6.30 19.92
CA LEU A 147 5.82 5.95 18.62
C LEU A 147 6.54 7.12 17.94
N THR A 148 6.17 8.37 18.29
CA THR A 148 6.77 9.57 17.68
C THR A 148 8.24 9.72 18.03
N ALA A 149 8.68 9.17 19.18
CA ALA A 149 10.07 9.16 19.61
C ALA A 149 11.00 8.42 18.64
N PHE A 150 10.46 7.54 17.81
CA PHE A 150 11.24 6.71 16.91
C PHE A 150 11.21 7.15 15.45
N VAL A 151 10.37 8.13 15.11
CA VAL A 151 10.24 8.63 13.75
C VAL A 151 11.05 9.90 13.60
N GLY A 152 11.73 10.04 12.46
CA GLY A 152 12.38 11.28 12.11
C GLY A 152 11.40 12.46 12.14
N LYS A 153 11.90 13.67 12.44
CA LYS A 153 11.08 14.88 12.42
C LYS A 153 10.56 15.21 11.02
N ASP A 154 11.27 14.75 9.99
CA ASP A 154 10.97 15.00 8.59
C ASP A 154 9.93 14.00 8.05
N PRO A 155 8.98 14.46 7.22
CA PRO A 155 8.08 13.57 6.49
C PRO A 155 8.83 12.56 5.63
N ILE A 156 8.37 11.31 5.64
CA ILE A 156 8.88 10.19 4.87
C ILE A 156 8.34 10.31 3.44
N ASP A 157 9.24 10.29 2.46
CA ASP A 157 8.90 10.30 1.03
C ASP A 157 8.43 8.90 0.59
N ILE A 158 7.27 8.83 -0.06
CA ILE A 158 6.68 7.58 -0.58
C ILE A 158 7.14 7.31 -2.02
N GLY A 159 7.72 8.32 -2.67
CA GLY A 159 8.07 8.30 -4.08
C GLY A 159 6.86 8.31 -5.00
N ALA A 160 7.11 8.46 -6.30
CA ALA A 160 6.08 8.34 -7.31
C ALA A 160 5.72 6.87 -7.54
N LEU A 161 4.42 6.61 -7.74
CA LEU A 161 3.92 5.32 -8.23
C LEU A 161 3.14 5.58 -9.51
N PRO A 162 3.67 5.22 -10.70
CA PRO A 162 3.03 5.49 -11.98
C PRO A 162 1.89 4.48 -12.23
N ILE A 163 0.98 4.36 -11.28
CA ILE A 163 -0.09 3.38 -11.31
C ILE A 163 -1.42 4.11 -11.08
N PRO A 164 -2.08 4.59 -12.12
CA PRO A 164 -3.35 5.30 -11.98
C PRO A 164 -4.46 4.48 -11.32
N GLN A 165 -4.40 3.15 -11.39
CA GLN A 165 -5.36 2.26 -10.73
C GLN A 165 -5.32 2.35 -9.20
N LEU A 166 -4.30 3.00 -8.62
CA LEU A 166 -4.21 3.25 -7.17
C LEU A 166 -5.09 4.42 -6.74
N GLY A 167 -5.41 5.32 -7.67
CA GLY A 167 -6.33 6.42 -7.41
C GLY A 167 -7.71 5.92 -6.97
N GLY A 168 -8.31 6.67 -6.05
CA GLY A 168 -9.65 6.41 -5.52
C GLY A 168 -9.67 6.19 -4.01
N ASP A 169 -10.79 5.66 -3.53
CA ASP A 169 -11.06 5.51 -2.10
C ASP A 169 -10.80 4.07 -1.62
N TRP A 170 -10.09 3.93 -0.50
CA TRP A 170 -9.61 2.65 0.02
C TRP A 170 -9.88 2.47 1.51
N LYS A 171 -10.31 1.27 1.91
CA LYS A 171 -10.26 0.81 3.30
C LYS A 171 -9.05 -0.08 3.50
N ILE A 172 -8.36 0.15 4.61
CA ILE A 172 -7.08 -0.49 4.90
C ILE A 172 -7.06 -0.92 6.36
N GLY A 173 -6.62 -2.15 6.60
CA GLY A 173 -6.30 -2.65 7.93
C GLY A 173 -5.34 -3.82 7.86
N ALA A 174 -4.70 -4.09 8.98
CA ALA A 174 -3.78 -5.20 9.17
C ALA A 174 -3.97 -5.81 10.55
N LYS A 175 -3.76 -7.12 10.63
CA LYS A 175 -3.82 -7.90 11.87
C LYS A 175 -2.54 -8.69 12.03
N ILE A 176 -2.03 -8.77 13.24
CA ILE A 176 -0.99 -9.74 13.60
C ILE A 176 -1.72 -11.00 14.07
N VAL A 177 -1.48 -12.12 13.40
CA VAL A 177 -2.15 -13.39 13.62
C VAL A 177 -1.11 -14.46 13.93
N GLN A 178 -1.36 -15.27 14.96
CA GLN A 178 -0.55 -16.45 15.30
C GLN A 178 -1.52 -17.58 15.63
N ASN A 179 -1.32 -18.77 15.03
CA ASN A 179 -2.19 -19.94 15.25
C ASN A 179 -3.69 -19.64 15.07
N GLY A 180 -4.04 -18.83 14.08
CA GLY A 180 -5.42 -18.40 13.80
C GLY A 180 -6.00 -17.40 14.80
N LYS A 181 -5.28 -17.01 15.85
CA LYS A 181 -5.70 -16.00 16.82
C LYS A 181 -5.15 -14.62 16.44
N THR A 182 -6.01 -13.61 16.46
CA THR A 182 -5.59 -12.21 16.28
C THR A 182 -4.97 -11.70 17.57
N LEU A 183 -3.69 -11.34 17.50
CA LEU A 183 -2.91 -10.84 18.65
C LEU A 183 -2.87 -9.32 18.67
N ALA A 184 -2.97 -8.68 17.51
CA ALA A 184 -3.01 -7.23 17.37
C ALA A 184 -3.73 -6.87 16.08
N GLY A 185 -4.17 -5.64 15.94
CA GLY A 185 -4.55 -5.15 14.62
C GLY A 185 -4.83 -3.67 14.58
N LEU A 186 -4.50 -3.07 13.46
CA LEU A 186 -4.63 -1.66 13.18
C LEU A 186 -5.50 -1.48 11.95
N GLN A 187 -6.45 -0.56 11.99
CA GLN A 187 -7.30 -0.26 10.84
C GLN A 187 -7.50 1.24 10.69
N LEU A 188 -7.73 1.67 9.46
CA LEU A 188 -8.08 3.04 9.15
C LEU A 188 -9.42 3.42 9.80
N GLY A 189 -9.43 4.52 10.56
CA GLY A 189 -10.61 4.98 11.26
C GLY A 189 -11.21 3.91 12.15
N ASN A 190 -12.53 3.77 12.14
CA ASN A 190 -13.26 2.68 12.80
C ASN A 190 -13.52 1.48 11.87
N GLY A 191 -12.77 1.35 10.77
CA GLY A 191 -12.97 0.31 9.74
C GLY A 191 -14.08 0.62 8.72
N ARG A 192 -14.82 1.73 8.88
CA ARG A 192 -15.80 2.21 7.90
C ARG A 192 -15.33 3.44 7.12
N GLN A 193 -14.18 3.98 7.49
CA GLN A 193 -13.61 5.16 6.84
C GLN A 193 -12.85 4.75 5.59
N TRP A 194 -12.99 5.57 4.56
CA TRP A 194 -12.27 5.45 3.31
C TRP A 194 -11.14 6.48 3.28
N LEU A 195 -9.96 6.06 2.85
CA LEU A 195 -8.82 6.90 2.55
C LEU A 195 -8.82 7.20 1.05
N SER A 196 -8.94 8.46 0.71
CA SER A 196 -8.74 8.90 -0.67
C SER A 196 -7.24 8.88 -0.99
N ILE A 197 -6.90 8.27 -2.11
CA ILE A 197 -5.56 8.25 -2.71
C ILE A 197 -5.63 8.97 -4.04
N ASP A 198 -4.77 9.96 -4.24
CA ASP A 198 -4.55 10.65 -5.51
C ASP A 198 -3.23 10.20 -6.11
N SER A 199 -3.27 9.75 -7.36
CA SER A 199 -2.10 9.23 -8.08
C SER A 199 -1.93 10.00 -9.38
N LYS A 200 -0.87 10.79 -9.47
CA LYS A 200 -0.57 11.58 -10.68
C LYS A 200 0.12 10.70 -11.72
N GLU A 201 -0.55 10.46 -12.84
CA GLU A 201 0.07 9.81 -14.01
C GLU A 201 1.27 10.63 -14.52
N GLY A 202 2.36 9.97 -14.91
CA GLY A 202 3.51 10.60 -15.55
C GLY A 202 4.47 11.36 -14.63
N ALA A 203 4.21 11.44 -13.32
CA ALA A 203 5.10 12.12 -12.37
C ALA A 203 6.25 11.25 -11.84
N GLY A 204 6.35 9.98 -12.28
CA GLY A 204 7.47 9.10 -11.95
C GLY A 204 8.66 9.32 -12.88
N GLY A 205 9.82 9.70 -12.35
CA GLY A 205 11.07 9.70 -13.11
C GLY A 205 11.47 8.27 -13.53
N ALA A 206 12.19 8.16 -14.66
CA ALA A 206 12.84 6.92 -15.04
C ALA A 206 13.83 6.49 -13.94
N MET A 207 13.69 5.29 -13.39
CA MET A 207 14.60 4.79 -12.36
C MET A 207 15.84 4.14 -13.01
N ASP A 208 17.05 4.36 -12.47
CA ASP A 208 18.30 3.74 -12.95
C ASP A 208 18.52 2.40 -12.24
N PHE A 209 18.59 1.32 -13.02
CA PHE A 209 18.43 -0.07 -12.55
C PHE A 209 19.73 -0.90 -12.61
N THR A 210 20.88 -0.31 -12.93
CA THR A 210 22.11 -1.06 -13.31
C THR A 210 23.06 -1.44 -12.18
N LYS A 211 22.78 -1.06 -10.93
CA LYS A 211 23.64 -1.33 -9.77
C LYS A 211 22.81 -2.03 -8.71
N LEU A 212 23.04 -3.30 -8.36
CA LEU A 212 22.88 -3.86 -7.00
C LEU A 212 23.16 -5.40 -6.93
N PRO A 213 23.74 -5.92 -5.82
CA PRO A 213 24.24 -7.31 -5.70
C PRO A 213 23.31 -8.28 -4.92
N GLY A 214 23.36 -9.57 -5.27
CA GLY A 214 22.84 -10.72 -4.50
C GLY A 214 21.42 -11.17 -4.87
N GLN A 215 21.30 -12.25 -5.65
CA GLN A 215 20.04 -12.68 -6.29
C GLN A 215 19.84 -14.21 -6.17
N PRO A 216 18.68 -14.71 -5.70
CA PRO A 216 18.27 -16.11 -5.88
C PRO A 216 17.23 -16.28 -7.01
N SER A 217 17.25 -17.42 -7.70
CA SER A 217 16.41 -17.74 -8.86
C SER A 217 15.01 -18.24 -8.46
N PHE A 218 13.97 -17.69 -9.07
CA PHE A 218 12.59 -18.20 -9.00
C PHE A 218 12.02 -18.42 -10.40
N ASP A 219 11.13 -19.40 -10.50
CA ASP A 219 10.49 -19.92 -11.72
C ASP A 219 9.49 -18.91 -12.32
N HIS A 220 9.47 -18.84 -13.65
CA HIS A 220 9.04 -17.69 -14.46
C HIS A 220 7.54 -17.72 -14.87
N GLY A 221 6.78 -18.72 -14.45
CA GLY A 221 5.40 -18.95 -14.93
C GLY A 221 4.31 -18.04 -14.34
N GLU A 222 4.49 -17.47 -13.14
CA GLU A 222 3.39 -16.78 -12.42
C GLU A 222 3.45 -15.24 -12.48
N LEU A 223 4.42 -14.66 -13.18
CA LEU A 223 4.71 -13.21 -13.10
C LEU A 223 3.95 -12.32 -14.10
N LYS A 224 2.81 -12.77 -14.64
CA LYS A 224 1.97 -12.00 -15.59
C LYS A 224 0.85 -11.18 -14.95
N ARG A 225 0.73 -11.17 -13.63
CA ARG A 225 -0.22 -10.30 -12.92
C ARG A 225 0.49 -9.66 -11.75
N SER A 226 0.49 -8.33 -11.67
CA SER A 226 -0.19 -7.65 -10.56
C SER A 226 0.37 -6.24 -10.34
N ILE A 227 -0.35 -5.24 -10.87
CA ILE A 227 -0.30 -3.84 -10.44
C ILE A 227 -0.72 -3.69 -8.96
N ALA A 228 -1.56 -4.61 -8.47
CA ALA A 228 -1.97 -4.68 -7.08
C ALA A 228 -0.86 -5.17 -6.13
N HIS A 229 0.17 -5.86 -6.64
CA HIS A 229 1.38 -6.28 -5.92
C HIS A 229 2.17 -5.09 -5.41
N GLN A 230 2.37 -4.08 -6.26
CA GLN A 230 3.15 -2.91 -5.89
C GLN A 230 2.43 -2.00 -4.88
N LEU A 231 1.11 -1.82 -5.02
CA LEU A 231 0.31 -1.05 -4.07
C LEU A 231 0.28 -1.68 -2.69
N MET A 232 -0.12 -2.95 -2.66
CA MET A 232 -0.42 -3.64 -1.41
C MET A 232 0.83 -3.80 -0.58
N MET A 233 1.95 -4.10 -1.23
CA MET A 233 3.19 -4.31 -0.53
C MET A 233 3.82 -2.95 -0.14
N ARG A 234 3.63 -1.81 -0.83
CA ARG A 234 4.07 -0.48 -0.33
C ARG A 234 3.20 0.11 0.79
N LEU A 235 1.90 -0.13 0.73
CA LEU A 235 0.99 0.14 1.83
C LEU A 235 1.30 -0.75 3.04
N LEU A 236 1.75 -1.98 2.78
CA LEU A 236 2.33 -2.84 3.79
C LEU A 236 3.59 -2.23 4.38
N ILE A 237 4.54 -1.75 3.56
CA ILE A 237 5.73 -1.03 4.07
C ILE A 237 5.28 0.09 4.98
N PHE A 238 4.25 0.85 4.62
CA PHE A 238 3.72 1.92 5.45
C PHE A 238 3.25 1.39 6.81
N ILE A 239 2.42 0.34 6.84
CA ILE A 239 1.95 -0.31 8.07
C ILE A 239 3.11 -0.92 8.87
N ILE A 240 4.07 -1.55 8.21
CA ILE A 240 5.24 -2.18 8.83
C ILE A 240 6.22 -1.15 9.32
N THR A 241 6.42 -0.04 8.61
CA THR A 241 7.28 1.05 9.04
C THR A 241 6.65 1.69 10.26
N LEU A 242 5.33 1.93 10.26
CA LEU A 242 4.59 2.36 11.46
C LEU A 242 4.81 1.41 12.64
N ILE A 243 4.77 0.10 12.39
CA ILE A 243 5.01 -0.92 13.42
C ILE A 243 6.51 -1.00 13.80
N SER A 244 7.46 -0.83 12.86
CA SER A 244 8.93 -0.97 13.02
C SER A 244 9.61 0.23 13.63
N LEU A 245 8.99 1.39 13.49
CA LEU A 245 9.42 2.58 14.19
C LEU A 245 9.32 2.34 15.71
N SER A 246 8.32 1.61 16.22
CA SER A 246 8.20 1.32 17.66
C SER A 246 9.39 0.61 18.34
N SER A 247 10.34 0.08 17.58
CA SER A 247 11.29 -0.95 18.03
C SER A 247 12.74 -0.47 18.21
N VAL A 248 13.02 0.83 18.02
CA VAL A 248 14.39 1.34 18.05
C VAL A 248 14.67 2.10 19.36
N SER A 249 14.95 1.38 20.43
CA SER A 249 15.94 1.84 21.43
C SER A 249 16.23 0.77 22.50
N SER A 250 17.21 -0.09 22.21
CA SER A 250 18.22 -0.48 23.21
C SER A 250 19.56 -0.63 22.50
N GLN A 251 20.12 0.50 22.04
CA GLN A 251 21.56 0.75 21.90
C GLN A 251 21.77 2.11 21.23
N GLU A 252 22.12 3.11 22.04
CA GLU A 252 22.79 4.32 21.58
C GLU A 252 24.15 3.91 20.98
N ASN A 253 24.32 4.07 19.65
CA ASN A 253 25.56 4.62 19.05
C ASN A 253 25.73 4.41 17.53
N HIS A 254 24.81 3.78 16.80
CA HIS A 254 24.90 3.78 15.33
C HIS A 254 23.90 4.74 14.68
N LYS A 255 24.40 5.92 14.30
CA LYS A 255 23.75 6.90 13.40
C LYS A 255 23.69 6.38 11.95
N GLY A 256 23.10 5.21 11.75
CA GLY A 256 22.65 4.73 10.45
C GLY A 256 21.14 4.85 10.40
N ASN A 257 20.62 5.54 9.38
CA ASN A 257 19.19 5.77 9.25
C ASN A 257 18.50 4.46 8.83
N ILE A 258 18.21 3.58 9.80
CA ILE A 258 17.67 2.21 9.64
C ILE A 258 16.35 2.20 8.85
N VAL A 259 15.58 3.28 8.94
CA VAL A 259 14.36 3.50 8.14
C VAL A 259 14.68 3.52 6.65
N VAL A 260 15.81 4.14 6.27
CA VAL A 260 16.28 4.22 4.89
C VAL A 260 16.78 2.87 4.39
N ASP A 261 17.41 2.04 5.23
CA ASP A 261 17.88 0.69 4.82
C ASP A 261 16.72 -0.30 4.60
N VAL A 262 15.70 -0.26 5.46
CA VAL A 262 14.47 -1.05 5.27
C VAL A 262 13.72 -0.57 4.03
N PHE A 263 13.57 0.75 3.84
CA PHE A 263 12.99 1.30 2.60
C PHE A 263 13.80 0.92 1.36
N HIS A 264 15.14 0.95 1.39
CA HIS A 264 15.98 0.57 0.27
C HIS A 264 15.90 -0.92 -0.07
N ARG A 265 15.92 -1.82 0.91
CA ARG A 265 15.81 -3.27 0.69
C ARG A 265 14.46 -3.66 0.11
N ILE A 266 13.43 -3.01 0.60
CA ILE A 266 12.06 -3.18 0.14
C ILE A 266 11.90 -2.58 -1.27
N GLN A 267 12.40 -1.36 -1.51
CA GLN A 267 12.42 -0.74 -2.83
C GLN A 267 13.21 -1.60 -3.84
N ALA A 268 14.32 -2.22 -3.44
CA ALA A 268 15.10 -3.15 -4.26
C ALA A 268 14.31 -4.44 -4.59
N PHE A 269 13.53 -4.96 -3.64
CA PHE A 269 12.62 -6.08 -3.87
C PHE A 269 11.51 -5.72 -4.88
N PHE A 270 10.97 -4.50 -4.82
CA PHE A 270 9.98 -4.03 -5.80
C PHE A 270 10.55 -3.79 -7.19
N THR A 271 11.75 -3.25 -7.27
CA THR A 271 12.47 -3.06 -8.53
C THR A 271 12.69 -4.41 -9.20
N PHE A 272 13.14 -5.44 -8.47
CA PHE A 272 13.33 -6.81 -8.98
C PHE A 272 12.06 -7.40 -9.61
N ILE A 273 10.88 -7.17 -9.02
CA ILE A 273 9.61 -7.68 -9.55
C ILE A 273 9.15 -6.88 -10.77
N CYS A 274 9.52 -5.60 -10.86
CA CYS A 274 9.12 -4.70 -11.94
C CYS A 274 9.95 -4.90 -13.23
N THR A 275 11.27 -5.09 -13.12
CA THR A 275 12.15 -5.35 -14.29
C THR A 275 11.73 -6.61 -15.04
N ARG A 276 11.19 -7.59 -14.32
CA ARG A 276 10.69 -8.84 -14.89
C ARG A 276 9.31 -8.69 -15.54
N CYS A 277 8.53 -7.66 -15.23
CA CYS A 277 7.30 -7.34 -15.97
C CYS A 277 7.61 -6.74 -17.35
N GLU A 278 8.65 -5.90 -17.47
CA GLU A 278 9.06 -5.35 -18.78
C GLU A 278 9.64 -6.43 -19.70
N GLU A 279 10.43 -7.37 -19.18
CA GLU A 279 10.90 -8.53 -19.96
C GLU A 279 9.72 -9.39 -20.47
N VAL A 280 8.68 -9.57 -19.65
CA VAL A 280 7.51 -10.37 -20.01
C VAL A 280 6.56 -9.65 -20.97
N ILE A 281 6.47 -8.31 -20.90
CA ILE A 281 5.74 -7.48 -21.87
C ILE A 281 6.50 -7.47 -23.19
N ALA A 282 7.82 -7.27 -23.17
CA ALA A 282 8.66 -7.33 -24.38
C ALA A 282 8.57 -8.71 -25.07
N MET A 283 8.59 -9.81 -24.31
CA MET A 283 8.39 -11.16 -24.85
C MET A 283 6.95 -11.39 -25.35
N ALA A 284 5.95 -10.73 -24.76
CA ALA A 284 4.56 -10.82 -25.23
C ALA A 284 4.35 -10.01 -26.52
N ASP A 285 4.95 -8.83 -26.63
CA ASP A 285 4.93 -8.00 -27.83
C ASP A 285 5.70 -8.68 -28.98
N GLU A 286 6.87 -9.28 -28.70
CA GLU A 286 7.62 -10.09 -29.67
C GLU A 286 6.87 -11.37 -30.09
N ALA A 287 6.07 -11.96 -29.19
CA ALA A 287 5.22 -13.11 -29.50
C ALA A 287 3.96 -12.73 -30.29
N ILE A 288 3.42 -11.52 -30.10
CA ILE A 288 2.29 -10.98 -30.88
C ILE A 288 2.70 -10.74 -32.34
N ASP A 289 3.94 -10.32 -32.57
CA ASP A 289 4.50 -10.13 -33.92
C ASP A 289 5.01 -11.44 -34.57
N ASN A 290 4.92 -12.57 -33.87
CA ASN A 290 5.38 -13.85 -34.39
C ASN A 290 4.34 -14.49 -35.32
N GLU A 291 4.62 -14.46 -36.64
CA GLU A 291 3.79 -15.08 -37.68
C GLU A 291 3.50 -16.58 -37.47
N SER A 292 4.30 -17.29 -36.67
CA SER A 292 4.02 -18.69 -36.32
C SER A 292 2.82 -18.80 -35.37
N LEU A 293 2.76 -17.98 -34.32
CA LEU A 293 1.65 -17.98 -33.36
C LEU A 293 0.36 -17.49 -34.00
N ARG A 294 0.47 -16.53 -34.93
CA ARG A 294 -0.67 -16.06 -35.73
C ARG A 294 -1.23 -17.18 -36.62
N ARG A 295 -0.35 -17.94 -37.30
CA ARG A 295 -0.76 -19.10 -38.11
C ARG A 295 -1.39 -20.23 -37.28
N ASP A 296 -0.87 -20.50 -36.09
CA ASP A 296 -1.42 -21.52 -35.20
C ASP A 296 -2.79 -21.08 -34.64
N ALA A 297 -2.97 -19.80 -34.34
CA ALA A 297 -4.26 -19.23 -33.94
C ALA A 297 -5.29 -19.28 -35.08
N ASP A 298 -4.88 -18.97 -36.31
CA ASP A 298 -5.73 -19.07 -37.51
C ASP A 298 -6.14 -20.53 -37.76
N GLN A 299 -5.21 -21.49 -37.65
CA GLN A 299 -5.53 -22.93 -37.77
C GLN A 299 -6.49 -23.41 -36.68
N LEU A 300 -6.34 -22.93 -35.45
CA LEU A 300 -7.28 -23.25 -34.36
C LEU A 300 -8.67 -22.67 -34.63
N CYS A 301 -8.77 -21.43 -35.12
CA CYS A 301 -10.02 -20.82 -35.55
C CYS A 301 -10.68 -21.57 -36.72
N ASP A 302 -9.89 -22.01 -37.71
CA ASP A 302 -10.37 -22.80 -38.85
C ASP A 302 -10.80 -24.22 -38.44
N SER A 303 -10.18 -24.81 -37.42
CA SER A 303 -10.60 -26.10 -36.89
C SER A 303 -11.91 -26.04 -36.07
N SER A 304 -12.34 -24.83 -35.68
CA SER A 304 -13.47 -24.59 -34.77
C SER A 304 -14.80 -24.24 -35.48
N ILE A 305 -14.91 -24.53 -36.79
CA ILE A 305 -16.02 -24.16 -37.69
C ILE A 305 -17.43 -24.56 -37.19
N HIS A 306 -17.56 -25.47 -36.23
CA HIS A 306 -18.86 -25.93 -35.73
C HIS A 306 -19.44 -25.12 -34.55
N GLN A 307 -18.76 -24.07 -34.08
CA GLN A 307 -19.27 -23.19 -33.02
C GLN A 307 -19.44 -21.75 -33.52
N GLU A 308 -20.68 -21.35 -33.83
CA GLU A 308 -21.03 -20.01 -34.34
C GLU A 308 -20.48 -18.87 -33.45
N ASN A 309 -20.50 -19.04 -32.13
CA ASN A 309 -20.01 -18.03 -31.19
C ASN A 309 -18.47 -17.87 -31.23
N LEU A 310 -17.75 -18.96 -31.47
CA LEU A 310 -16.28 -18.93 -31.59
C LEU A 310 -15.87 -18.32 -32.93
N GLN A 311 -16.64 -18.59 -33.98
CA GLN A 311 -16.39 -18.06 -35.31
C GLN A 311 -16.58 -16.55 -35.38
N LYS A 312 -17.55 -16.01 -34.62
CA LYS A 312 -17.74 -14.56 -34.48
C LYS A 312 -16.55 -13.91 -33.75
N PHE A 313 -16.08 -14.53 -32.66
CA PHE A 313 -14.90 -14.05 -31.93
C PHE A 313 -13.63 -14.07 -32.79
N CYS A 314 -13.38 -15.14 -33.55
CA CYS A 314 -12.24 -15.24 -34.46
C CYS A 314 -12.27 -14.16 -35.57
N LYS A 315 -13.45 -13.80 -36.08
CA LYS A 315 -13.60 -12.72 -37.09
C LYS A 315 -13.38 -11.32 -36.54
N ASP A 316 -13.62 -11.10 -35.25
CA ASP A 316 -13.47 -9.80 -34.62
C ASP A 316 -12.03 -9.54 -34.13
N VAL A 317 -11.18 -10.57 -34.07
CA VAL A 317 -9.82 -10.52 -33.50
C VAL A 317 -8.71 -10.57 -34.57
N GLY A 318 -8.96 -11.14 -35.75
CA GLY A 318 -8.01 -11.19 -36.88
C GLY A 318 -8.03 -9.95 -37.77
#